data_AF-F9PAI4-F1
#
_entry.id   AF-F9PAI4-F1
#
_cell.length_a   1.000
_cell.length_b   1.000
_cell.length_c   1.000
_cell.angle_alpha   90.00
_cell.angle_beta   90.00
_cell.angle_gamma   90.00
#
_symmetry.space_group_name_H-M   'P 1'
#
loop_
_entity.id
_entity.type
_entity.pdbx_description
1 polymer ?
#
loop_
_entity_poly.entity_id
_entity_poly.type
_entity_poly.pdbx_seq_one_letter_code
_entity_poly.pdbx_strand_id
1 'polypeptide(L)'
;MKRLFEQYKGAHTKHYEEETALIDSLLEKLKTAPYKEQVGTLAIGKFVDNLTESHAAFEQLFASRSQEKLQKVSYDVKQLRKEVATPYQQLADYVEILSQVKSDEFYQNVLSVLNNSRKHYADILARRKGKEPKAEAGKVAEIN
;
A
#
# COMPACT_ATOMS: atom_id res chain seq x y z
N MET A 1 -34.89 -16.38 2.16
CA MET A 1 -33.44 -16.13 2.20
C MET A 1 -32.65 -16.64 0.98
N LYS A 2 -32.81 -17.88 0.50
CA LYS A 2 -31.99 -18.42 -0.62
C LYS A 2 -31.95 -17.53 -1.87
N ARG A 3 -33.12 -17.08 -2.36
CA ARG A 3 -33.23 -16.16 -3.50
C ARG A 3 -32.50 -14.84 -3.29
N LEU A 4 -32.42 -14.35 -2.05
CA LEU A 4 -31.67 -13.14 -1.72
C LEU A 4 -30.19 -13.38 -1.96
N PHE A 5 -29.60 -14.42 -1.34
CA PHE A 5 -28.17 -14.71 -1.50
C PHE A 5 -27.78 -15.06 -2.95
N GLU A 6 -28.68 -15.64 -3.74
CA GLU A 6 -28.44 -15.87 -5.17
C GLU A 6 -28.27 -14.54 -5.95
N GLN A 7 -28.97 -13.47 -5.57
CA GLN A 7 -28.83 -12.15 -6.22
C GLN A 7 -27.48 -11.48 -5.95
N TYR A 8 -26.87 -11.75 -4.79
CA TYR A 8 -25.59 -11.16 -4.38
C TYR A 8 -24.41 -12.10 -4.59
N LYS A 9 -24.64 -13.27 -5.18
CA LYS A 9 -23.59 -14.25 -5.46
C LYS A 9 -22.63 -13.65 -6.49
N GLY A 10 -21.35 -13.62 -6.15
CA GLY A 10 -20.32 -13.09 -7.04
C GLY A 10 -20.04 -11.60 -6.89
N ALA A 11 -20.60 -10.90 -5.88
CA ALA A 11 -20.27 -9.50 -5.59
C ALA A 11 -18.75 -9.26 -5.53
N HIS A 12 -17.99 -10.17 -4.93
CA HIS A 12 -16.52 -10.15 -4.84
C HIS A 12 -15.76 -10.21 -6.18
N THR A 13 -16.45 -10.50 -7.29
CA THR A 13 -15.85 -10.52 -8.64
C THR A 13 -16.04 -9.20 -9.37
N LYS A 14 -16.82 -8.29 -8.80
CA LYS A 14 -17.11 -6.98 -9.38
C LYS A 14 -16.00 -6.00 -9.05
N HIS A 15 -16.03 -4.87 -9.75
CA HIS A 15 -15.16 -3.76 -9.41
C HIS A 15 -15.62 -3.13 -8.10
N TYR A 16 -14.72 -2.42 -7.42
CA TYR A 16 -14.93 -1.89 -6.07
C TYR A 16 -16.28 -1.18 -5.87
N GLU A 17 -16.65 -0.22 -6.72
CA GLU A 17 -17.87 0.57 -6.54
C GLU A 17 -19.14 -0.31 -6.62
N GLU A 18 -19.17 -1.26 -7.55
CA GLU A 18 -20.28 -2.21 -7.69
C GLU A 18 -20.28 -3.24 -6.56
N GLU A 19 -19.11 -3.71 -6.11
CA GLU A 19 -19.01 -4.61 -4.95
C GLU A 19 -19.52 -3.93 -3.67
N THR A 20 -19.07 -2.70 -3.38
CA THR A 20 -19.50 -1.91 -2.21
C THR A 20 -21.01 -1.68 -2.26
N ALA A 21 -21.56 -1.23 -3.39
CA ALA A 21 -23.01 -1.02 -3.53
C ALA A 21 -23.81 -2.32 -3.32
N LEU A 22 -23.31 -3.46 -3.80
CA LEU A 22 -23.94 -4.76 -3.60
C LEU A 22 -23.88 -5.20 -2.12
N ILE A 23 -22.75 -5.00 -1.44
CA ILE A 23 -22.60 -5.34 -0.02
C ILE A 23 -23.51 -4.47 0.85
N ASP A 24 -23.54 -3.16 0.61
CA ASP A 24 -24.43 -2.23 1.33
C ASP A 24 -25.90 -2.62 1.16
N SER A 25 -26.31 -2.87 -0.08
CA SER A 25 -27.68 -3.30 -0.39
C SER A 25 -28.03 -4.64 0.27
N LEU A 26 -27.09 -5.60 0.32
CA LEU A 26 -27.29 -6.87 1.01
C LEU A 26 -27.47 -6.66 2.52
N LEU A 27 -26.60 -5.88 3.15
CA LEU A 27 -26.65 -5.60 4.58
C LEU A 27 -27.94 -4.88 4.96
N GLU A 28 -28.41 -3.94 4.14
CA GLU A 28 -29.70 -3.25 4.34
C GLU A 28 -30.89 -4.23 4.25
N LYS A 29 -30.90 -5.10 3.22
CA LYS A 29 -31.95 -6.11 3.06
C LYS A 29 -31.96 -7.12 4.20
N LEU A 30 -30.81 -7.49 4.76
CA LEU A 30 -30.74 -8.40 5.91
C LEU A 30 -31.24 -7.77 7.22
N LYS A 31 -31.23 -6.44 7.33
CA LYS A 31 -31.74 -5.69 8.49
C LYS A 31 -33.25 -5.41 8.42
N THR A 32 -33.88 -5.60 7.27
CA THR A 32 -35.30 -5.30 7.03
C THR A 32 -36.18 -6.56 7.00
N ALA A 33 -37.48 -6.41 7.28
CA ALA A 33 -38.44 -7.51 7.18
C ALA A 33 -38.66 -7.89 5.70
N PRO A 34 -38.85 -9.19 5.36
CA PRO A 34 -38.97 -10.35 6.25
C PRO A 34 -37.64 -11.03 6.61
N TYR A 35 -36.50 -10.51 6.13
CA TYR A 35 -35.20 -11.20 6.26
C TYR A 35 -34.61 -11.06 7.66
N LYS A 36 -34.88 -9.97 8.38
CA LYS A 36 -34.45 -9.77 9.77
C LYS A 36 -34.85 -10.93 10.69
N GLU A 37 -36.08 -11.42 10.57
CA GLU A 37 -36.56 -12.57 11.34
C GLU A 37 -35.86 -13.86 10.91
N GLN A 38 -35.64 -14.04 9.60
CA GLN A 38 -34.92 -15.19 9.05
C GLN A 38 -33.46 -15.23 9.50
N VAL A 39 -32.80 -14.06 9.67
CA VAL A 39 -31.44 -13.94 10.22
C VAL A 39 -31.39 -14.48 11.66
N GLY A 40 -32.40 -14.13 12.46
CA GLY A 40 -32.57 -14.63 13.82
C GLY A 40 -32.81 -16.15 13.85
N THR A 41 -33.79 -16.62 13.08
CA THR A 41 -34.15 -18.06 13.02
C THR A 41 -33.00 -18.94 12.54
N LEU A 42 -32.20 -18.47 11.59
CA LEU A 42 -31.06 -19.22 11.05
C LEU A 42 -29.77 -19.02 11.87
N ALA A 43 -29.83 -18.24 12.95
CA ALA A 43 -28.69 -17.92 13.81
C ALA A 43 -27.46 -17.37 13.04
N ILE A 44 -27.69 -16.68 11.92
CA ILE A 44 -26.62 -16.13 11.10
C ILE A 44 -26.25 -14.69 11.45
N GLY A 45 -26.86 -14.11 12.49
CA GLY A 45 -26.63 -12.72 12.92
C GLY A 45 -25.15 -12.37 13.07
N LYS A 46 -24.38 -13.24 13.74
CA LYS A 46 -22.93 -13.05 13.92
C LYS A 46 -22.17 -12.87 12.59
N PHE A 47 -22.58 -13.55 11.52
CA PHE A 47 -21.93 -13.40 10.21
C PHE A 47 -22.30 -12.08 9.54
N VAL A 48 -23.53 -11.61 9.73
CA VAL A 48 -23.99 -10.29 9.23
C VAL A 48 -23.27 -9.17 9.97
N ASP A 49 -23.08 -9.31 11.28
CA ASP A 49 -22.35 -8.35 12.10
C ASP A 49 -20.87 -8.30 11.68
N ASN A 50 -20.20 -9.45 11.58
CA ASN A 50 -18.82 -9.53 11.10
C ASN A 50 -18.65 -8.92 9.69
N LEU A 51 -19.60 -9.19 8.78
CA LEU A 51 -19.57 -8.61 7.44
C LEU A 51 -19.72 -7.08 7.49
N THR A 52 -20.64 -6.58 8.32
CA THR A 52 -20.83 -5.14 8.52
C THR A 52 -19.57 -4.46 9.06
N GLU A 53 -18.94 -5.04 10.09
CA GLU A 53 -17.72 -4.50 10.69
C GLU A 53 -16.54 -4.52 9.72
N SER A 54 -16.34 -5.65 9.02
CA SER A 54 -15.24 -5.78 8.06
C SER A 54 -15.41 -4.85 6.85
N HIS A 55 -16.64 -4.65 6.37
CA HIS A 55 -16.93 -3.72 5.29
C HIS A 55 -16.65 -2.27 5.71
N ALA A 56 -17.12 -1.85 6.88
CA ALA A 56 -16.84 -0.51 7.41
C ALA A 56 -15.34 -0.23 7.59
N ALA A 57 -14.59 -1.22 8.12
CA ALA A 57 -13.14 -1.11 8.28
C ALA A 57 -12.42 -1.01 6.92
N PHE A 58 -12.89 -1.75 5.91
CA PHE A 58 -12.36 -1.68 4.56
C PHE A 58 -12.61 -0.32 3.92
N GLU A 59 -13.84 0.19 3.96
CA GLU A 59 -14.19 1.50 3.40
C GLU A 59 -13.38 2.64 4.04
N GLN A 60 -13.19 2.60 5.36
CA GLN A 60 -12.34 3.56 6.06
C GLN A 60 -10.89 3.52 5.57
N LEU A 61 -10.33 2.32 5.40
CA LEU A 61 -8.97 2.13 4.91
C LEU A 61 -8.84 2.56 3.44
N PHE A 62 -9.84 2.24 2.61
CA PHE A 62 -9.86 2.62 1.20
C PHE A 62 -9.93 4.15 1.05
N ALA A 63 -10.83 4.81 1.76
CA ALA A 63 -10.94 6.27 1.78
C ALA A 63 -9.64 6.94 2.23
N SER A 64 -9.01 6.42 3.30
CA SER A 64 -7.71 6.91 3.78
C SER A 64 -6.61 6.77 2.72
N ARG A 65 -6.51 5.62 2.05
CA ARG A 65 -5.52 5.39 1.00
C ARG A 65 -5.78 6.23 -0.26
N SER A 66 -7.05 6.41 -0.62
CA SER A 66 -7.45 7.25 -1.75
C SER A 66 -7.03 8.70 -1.50
N GLN A 67 -7.30 9.21 -0.29
CA GLN A 67 -6.88 10.54 0.14
C GLN A 67 -5.34 10.67 0.18
N GLU A 68 -4.62 9.70 0.71
CA GLU A 68 -3.15 9.69 0.71
C GLU A 68 -2.59 9.74 -0.71
N LYS A 69 -3.19 8.96 -1.63
CA LYS A 69 -2.80 8.94 -3.04
C LYS A 69 -3.07 10.28 -3.74
N LEU A 70 -4.19 10.93 -3.42
CA LEU A 70 -4.53 12.28 -3.92
C LEU A 70 -3.58 13.35 -3.40
N GLN A 71 -3.21 13.27 -2.12
CA GLN A 71 -2.29 14.21 -1.47
C GLN A 71 -0.82 13.96 -1.83
N LYS A 72 -0.50 12.82 -2.44
CA LYS A 72 0.86 12.49 -2.86
C LYS A 72 1.28 13.40 -4.01
N VAL A 73 2.01 14.46 -3.66
CA VAL A 73 2.65 15.34 -4.64
C VAL A 73 3.61 14.52 -5.49
N SER A 74 3.40 14.49 -6.80
CA SER A 74 4.33 13.86 -7.73
C SER A 74 5.53 14.77 -7.93
N TYR A 75 6.61 14.47 -7.23
CA TYR A 75 7.90 15.11 -7.49
C TYR A 75 8.59 14.46 -8.68
N ASP A 76 9.29 15.25 -9.48
CA ASP A 76 10.32 14.70 -10.36
C ASP A 76 11.49 14.23 -9.50
N VAL A 77 11.40 12.99 -9.03
CA VAL A 77 12.42 12.34 -8.21
C VAL A 77 13.76 12.29 -8.94
N LYS A 78 13.78 12.29 -10.28
CA LYS A 78 15.01 12.27 -11.07
C LYS A 78 15.69 13.63 -11.01
N GLN A 79 14.94 14.72 -11.12
CA GLN A 79 15.45 16.07 -10.95
C GLN A 79 15.93 16.30 -9.52
N LEU A 80 15.12 15.95 -8.52
CA LEU A 80 15.48 16.10 -7.11
C LEU A 80 16.77 15.33 -6.75
N ARG A 81 16.95 14.11 -7.29
CA ARG A 81 18.20 13.35 -7.10
C ARG A 81 19.40 14.08 -7.70
N LYS A 82 19.27 14.70 -8.88
CA LYS A 82 20.37 15.45 -9.49
C LYS A 82 20.73 16.68 -8.67
N GLU A 83 19.72 17.41 -8.19
CA GLU A 83 19.91 18.62 -7.39
C GLU A 83 20.59 18.32 -6.05
N VAL A 84 20.24 17.20 -5.40
CA VAL A 84 20.79 16.83 -4.09
C VAL A 84 22.11 16.04 -4.19
N ALA A 85 22.41 15.41 -5.33
CA ALA A 85 23.62 14.59 -5.49
C ALA A 85 24.91 15.39 -5.27
N THR A 86 25.04 16.56 -5.91
CA THR A 86 26.23 17.41 -5.80
C THR A 86 26.48 17.92 -4.37
N PRO A 87 25.52 18.56 -3.67
CA PRO A 87 25.75 19.02 -2.30
C PRO A 87 25.97 17.86 -1.32
N TYR A 88 25.33 16.70 -1.54
CA TYR A 88 25.59 15.50 -0.74
C TYR A 88 27.03 14.98 -0.91
N GLN A 89 27.53 14.95 -2.15
CA GLN A 89 28.90 14.56 -2.45
C GLN A 89 29.90 15.51 -1.76
N GLN A 90 29.70 16.82 -1.92
CA GLN A 90 30.54 17.85 -1.30
C GLN A 90 30.59 17.74 0.23
N LEU A 91 29.45 17.48 0.88
CA LEU A 91 29.40 17.28 2.33
C LEU A 91 30.22 16.07 2.76
N ALA A 92 30.11 14.97 2.02
CA ALA A 92 30.84 13.77 2.36
C ALA A 92 32.36 13.91 2.16
N ASP A 93 32.77 14.53 1.06
CA ASP A 93 34.17 14.81 0.78
C ASP A 93 34.73 15.76 1.85
N TYR A 94 33.94 16.73 2.31
CA TYR A 94 34.32 17.62 3.40
C TYR A 94 34.49 16.90 4.74
N VAL A 95 33.57 15.99 5.10
CA VAL A 95 33.69 15.16 6.31
C VAL A 95 34.93 14.26 6.24
N GLU A 96 35.23 13.69 5.08
CA GLU A 96 36.42 12.89 4.87
C GLU A 96 37.70 13.71 5.07
N ILE A 97 37.80 14.89 4.46
CA ILE A 97 38.92 15.81 4.64
C ILE A 97 39.07 16.22 6.11
N LEU A 98 37.96 16.57 6.78
CA LEU A 98 37.99 16.95 8.19
C LEU A 98 38.49 15.81 9.08
N SER A 99 38.09 14.57 8.80
CA SER A 99 38.57 13.40 9.55
C SER A 99 40.08 13.16 9.39
N GLN A 100 40.66 13.56 8.26
CA GLN A 100 42.09 13.43 7.97
C GLN A 100 42.90 14.59 8.55
N VAL A 101 42.39 15.82 8.47
CA VAL A 101 43.07 17.04 8.92
C VAL A 101 42.96 17.23 10.44
N LYS A 102 41.79 16.91 10.99
CA LYS A 102 41.53 16.95 12.42
C LYS A 102 41.31 15.51 12.86
N SER A 103 42.34 14.90 13.44
CA SER A 103 42.31 13.57 14.07
C SER A 103 41.48 13.54 15.37
N ASP A 104 40.37 14.28 15.38
CA ASP A 104 39.38 14.31 16.45
C ASP A 104 38.43 13.10 16.28
N GLU A 105 38.15 12.44 17.40
CA GLU A 105 37.28 11.27 17.48
C GLU A 105 35.86 11.59 16.97
N PHE A 106 35.43 12.84 17.08
CA PHE A 106 34.16 13.32 16.53
C PHE A 106 34.06 13.10 15.01
N TYR A 107 35.05 13.54 14.23
CA TYR A 107 34.97 13.46 12.75
C TYR A 107 35.09 12.01 12.24
N GLN A 108 35.85 11.17 12.95
CA GLN A 108 35.94 9.74 12.65
C GLN A 108 34.60 9.02 12.89
N ASN A 109 33.90 9.36 13.98
CA ASN A 109 32.56 8.84 14.26
C ASN A 109 31.53 9.27 13.20
N VAL A 110 31.53 10.55 12.80
CA VAL A 110 30.63 11.06 11.75
C VAL A 110 30.89 10.36 10.41
N LEU A 111 32.17 10.16 10.03
CA LEU A 111 32.53 9.45 8.81
C LEU A 111 32.05 7.98 8.84
N SER A 112 32.19 7.30 9.98
CA SER A 112 31.72 5.92 10.17
C SER A 112 30.21 5.80 9.97
N VAL A 113 29.42 6.70 10.59
CA VAL A 113 27.96 6.74 10.43
C VAL A 113 27.59 7.01 8.97
N LEU A 114 28.24 7.97 8.32
CA LEU A 114 28.00 8.30 6.92
C LEU A 114 28.26 7.09 6.01
N ASN A 115 29.38 6.41 6.19
CA ASN A 115 29.72 5.22 5.39
C ASN A 115 28.78 4.04 5.65
N ASN A 116 28.33 3.85 6.89
CA ASN A 116 27.33 2.84 7.21
C ASN A 116 26.00 3.13 6.49
N SER A 117 25.54 4.39 6.50
CA SER A 117 24.32 4.79 5.81
C SER A 117 24.40 4.56 4.29
N ARG A 118 25.56 4.86 3.68
CA ARG A 118 25.85 4.62 2.25
C ARG A 118 25.80 3.13 1.92
N LYS A 119 26.44 2.30 2.75
CA LYS A 119 26.43 0.84 2.59
C LYS A 119 25.01 0.29 2.70
N HIS A 120 24.24 0.71 3.70
CA HIS A 120 22.85 0.29 3.86
C HIS A 120 21.98 0.65 2.64
N TYR A 121 22.12 1.86 2.11
CA TYR A 121 21.41 2.27 0.90
C TYR A 121 21.83 1.45 -0.33
N ALA A 122 23.13 1.20 -0.50
CA ALA A 122 23.66 0.36 -1.58
C ALA A 122 23.12 -1.08 -1.49
N ASP A 123 23.04 -1.65 -0.28
CA ASP A 123 22.48 -2.98 -0.05
C ASP A 123 20.98 -3.05 -0.41
N ILE A 124 20.20 -2.00 -0.07
CA ILE A 124 18.78 -1.90 -0.48
C ILE A 124 18.66 -1.83 -2.00
N LEU A 125 19.50 -1.03 -2.67
CA LEU A 125 19.49 -0.94 -4.13
C LEU A 125 19.89 -2.27 -4.79
N ALA A 126 20.88 -2.96 -4.25
CA ALA A 126 21.32 -4.27 -4.73
C ALA A 126 20.19 -5.32 -4.59
N ARG A 127 19.50 -5.34 -3.44
CA ARG A 127 18.33 -6.22 -3.21
C ARG A 127 17.19 -5.95 -4.19
N ARG A 128 17.01 -4.69 -4.61
CA ARG A 128 16.00 -4.32 -5.61
C ARG A 128 16.39 -4.74 -7.03
N LYS A 129 17.69 -4.69 -7.38
CA LYS A 129 18.19 -5.18 -8.67
C LYS A 129 18.22 -6.70 -8.78
N GLY A 130 18.44 -7.42 -7.68
CA GLY A 130 18.45 -8.88 -7.64
C GLY A 130 17.07 -9.55 -7.77
N LYS A 131 15.98 -8.77 -7.73
CA LYS A 131 14.65 -9.23 -8.15
C LYS A 131 14.40 -8.78 -9.58
N GLU A 132 15.02 -9.45 -10.55
CA GLU A 132 14.46 -9.41 -11.90
C GLU A 132 13.06 -10.04 -11.86
N PRO A 133 12.03 -9.40 -12.44
CA PRO A 133 10.76 -10.06 -12.64
C PRO A 133 11.01 -11.25 -13.57
N LYS A 134 10.54 -12.45 -13.19
CA LYS A 134 10.34 -13.52 -14.16
C LYS A 134 9.38 -12.99 -15.22
N ALA A 135 9.92 -12.52 -16.33
CA ALA A 135 9.16 -12.34 -17.54
C ALA A 135 8.75 -13.72 -18.06
N GLU A 136 7.49 -13.76 -18.53
CA GLU A 136 6.84 -14.76 -19.39
C GLU A 136 6.19 -15.98 -18.72
N ALA A 137 4.86 -16.08 -18.82
CA ALA A 137 4.22 -16.73 -19.99
C ALA A 137 2.68 -16.64 -19.97
N GLY A 138 2.10 -15.99 -20.99
CA GLY A 138 0.79 -16.32 -21.59
C GLY A 138 -0.48 -15.71 -20.97
N LYS A 139 -1.08 -14.71 -21.65
CA LYS A 139 -2.09 -14.97 -22.70
C LYS A 139 -2.67 -13.67 -23.31
N VAL A 140 -2.62 -13.70 -24.65
CA VAL A 140 -3.44 -13.05 -25.69
C VAL A 140 -3.60 -11.53 -25.70
N ALA A 141 -2.89 -10.92 -26.66
CA ALA A 141 -3.42 -9.81 -27.41
C ALA A 141 -4.57 -10.30 -28.30
N GLU A 142 -5.77 -9.78 -28.08
CA GLU A 142 -6.79 -9.63 -29.13
C GLU A 142 -7.01 -8.13 -29.27
N ILE A 143 -6.73 -7.60 -30.47
CA ILE A 143 -7.04 -6.24 -30.87
C ILE A 143 -7.98 -6.38 -32.07
N ASN A 144 -9.18 -5.80 -31.96
CA ASN A 144 -10.08 -5.52 -33.07
C ASN A 144 -9.54 -4.37 -33.92
#